data_AF-A0A1B9JQL2-F1
#
_entry.id   AF-A0A1B9JQL2-F1
#
_cell.length_a   1.000
_cell.length_b   1.000
_cell.length_c   1.000
_cell.angle_alpha   90.00
_cell.angle_beta   90.00
_cell.angle_gamma   90.00
#
_symmetry.space_group_name_H-M   'P 1'
#
loop_
_entity.id
_entity.type
_entity.pdbx_description
1 polymer ?
#
loop_
_entity_poly.entity_id
_entity_poly.type
_entity_poly.pdbx_seq_one_letter_code
_entity_poly.pdbx_strand_id
1 'polypeptide(L)'
;MHQLHQLVENAYEADFCKMLDRIEKQDARDEWIDKRASELIKNFSNENDWQLLELIKLKLDNHAVDAEIYDQFVSDICYSQAREESKAQFSNV
;
A
#
# COMPACT_ATOMS: atom_id res chain seq x y z
N MET A 1 -0.62 -31.68 37.19
CA MET A 1 -1.70 -31.31 36.23
C MET A 1 -1.92 -29.80 36.13
N HIS A 2 -1.99 -29.03 37.24
CA HIS A 2 -2.17 -27.57 37.19
C HIS A 2 -1.06 -26.81 36.42
N GLN A 3 0.21 -27.17 36.62
CA GLN A 3 1.34 -26.50 35.98
C GLN A 3 1.36 -26.66 34.45
N LEU A 4 0.91 -27.80 33.93
CA LEU A 4 0.86 -28.05 32.49
C LEU A 4 -0.27 -27.25 31.82
N HIS A 5 -1.42 -27.13 32.50
CA HIS A 5 -2.54 -26.29 32.02
C HIS A 5 -2.13 -24.82 31.94
N GLN A 6 -1.51 -24.27 32.98
CA GLN A 6 -1.04 -22.89 32.99
C GLN A 6 0.00 -22.60 31.89
N LEU A 7 0.92 -23.54 31.64
CA LEU A 7 1.90 -23.39 30.55
C LEU A 7 1.24 -23.36 29.17
N VAL A 8 0.19 -24.15 28.97
CA VAL A 8 -0.58 -24.18 27.72
C VAL A 8 -1.37 -22.88 27.55
N GLU A 9 -2.05 -22.40 28.59
CA GLU A 9 -2.76 -21.11 28.57
C GLU A 9 -1.82 -19.94 28.26
N ASN A 10 -0.66 -19.88 28.91
CA ASN A 10 0.34 -18.84 28.69
C ASN A 10 0.94 -18.89 27.27
N ALA A 11 1.08 -20.08 26.68
CA ALA A 11 1.56 -20.22 25.31
C ALA A 11 0.54 -19.68 24.30
N TYR A 12 -0.75 -19.97 24.50
CA TYR A 12 -1.82 -19.42 23.67
C TYR A 12 -1.92 -17.89 23.80
N GLU A 13 -1.79 -17.36 25.03
CA GLU A 13 -1.76 -15.92 25.26
C GLU A 13 -0.59 -15.26 24.52
N ALA A 14 0.62 -15.83 24.64
CA ALA A 14 1.79 -15.30 23.97
C ALA A 14 1.65 -15.30 22.44
N ASP A 15 1.08 -16.34 21.85
CA ASP A 15 0.87 -16.41 20.41
C ASP A 15 -0.26 -15.48 19.94
N PHE A 16 -1.30 -15.30 20.75
CA PHE A 16 -2.35 -14.32 20.49
C PHE A 16 -1.79 -12.88 20.52
N CYS A 17 -0.96 -12.54 21.51
CA CYS A 17 -0.29 -11.23 21.57
C CYS A 17 0.61 -10.98 20.35
N LYS A 18 1.36 -11.98 19.89
CA LYS A 18 2.17 -11.87 18.65
C LYS A 18 1.30 -11.68 17.42
N MET A 19 0.13 -12.32 17.37
CA MET A 19 -0.82 -12.13 16.27
C MET A 19 -1.35 -10.70 16.25
N LEU A 20 -1.76 -10.16 17.40
CA LEU A 20 -2.21 -8.77 17.52
C LEU A 20 -1.11 -7.78 17.12
N ASP A 21 0.11 -7.92 17.63
CA ASP A 21 1.25 -7.05 17.27
C ASP A 21 1.54 -7.09 15.75
N ARG A 22 1.40 -8.25 15.11
CA ARG A 22 1.54 -8.36 13.65
C ARG A 22 0.43 -7.63 12.90
N ILE A 23 -0.81 -7.74 13.36
CA ILE A 23 -1.96 -7.05 12.76
C ILE A 23 -1.78 -5.54 12.89
N GLU A 24 -1.46 -5.04 14.08
CA GLU A 24 -1.24 -3.61 14.31
C GLU A 24 -0.11 -3.03 13.44
N LYS A 25 0.99 -3.77 13.28
CA LYS A 25 2.09 -3.38 12.39
C LYS A 25 1.68 -3.38 10.92
N GLN A 26 0.82 -4.31 10.52
CA GLN A 26 0.29 -4.36 9.17
C GLN A 26 -0.65 -3.18 8.92
N ASP A 27 -1.58 -2.91 9.84
CA ASP A 27 -2.51 -1.77 9.75
C ASP A 27 -1.75 -0.44 9.66
N ALA A 28 -0.72 -0.24 10.48
CA ALA A 28 0.11 0.96 10.44
C ALA A 28 0.87 1.12 9.11
N ARG A 29 1.29 0.01 8.50
CA ARG A 29 1.95 0.00 7.20
C ARG A 29 0.97 0.34 6.07
N ASP A 30 -0.21 -0.25 6.10
CA ASP A 30 -1.25 -0.03 5.09
C ASP A 30 -1.76 1.42 5.15
N GLU A 31 -1.97 1.98 6.35
CA GLU A 31 -2.31 3.40 6.53
C GLU A 31 -1.22 4.33 5.97
N TRP A 32 0.05 3.99 6.21
CA TRP A 32 1.16 4.77 5.66
C TRP A 32 1.20 4.73 4.13
N ILE A 33 0.95 3.55 3.52
CA ILE A 33 0.89 3.38 2.06
C ILE A 33 -0.24 4.22 1.47
N ASP A 34 -1.44 4.18 2.05
CA ASP A 34 -2.60 4.96 1.58
C ASP A 34 -2.34 6.46 1.62
N LYS A 35 -1.77 6.94 2.72
CA LYS A 35 -1.40 8.36 2.85
C LYS A 35 -0.35 8.75 1.82
N ARG A 36 0.68 7.92 1.64
CA ARG A 36 1.76 8.20 0.69
C ARG A 36 1.29 8.17 -0.76
N ALA A 37 0.47 7.19 -1.13
CA ALA A 37 -0.14 7.12 -2.46
C ALA A 37 -1.01 8.36 -2.73
N SER A 38 -1.81 8.78 -1.74
CA SER A 38 -2.64 9.99 -1.85
C SER A 38 -1.81 11.27 -2.08
N GLU A 39 -0.65 11.39 -1.45
CA GLU A 39 0.29 12.49 -1.71
C GLU A 39 0.86 12.45 -3.13
N LEU A 40 1.26 11.27 -3.61
CA LEU A 40 1.79 11.07 -4.96
C LEU A 40 0.72 11.41 -6.02
N ILE A 41 -0.51 10.95 -5.84
CA ILE A 41 -1.64 11.24 -6.74
C ILE A 41 -1.90 12.75 -6.81
N LYS A 42 -1.88 13.45 -5.66
CA LYS A 42 -2.03 14.92 -5.64
C LYS A 42 -0.92 15.63 -6.42
N ASN A 43 0.31 15.12 -6.35
CA ASN A 43 1.43 15.69 -7.10
C ASN A 43 1.31 15.47 -8.61
N PHE A 44 0.73 14.36 -9.04
CA PHE A 44 0.37 14.12 -10.45
C PHE A 44 -0.69 15.14 -10.93
N SER A 45 -1.73 15.38 -10.14
CA SER A 45 -2.82 16.30 -10.52
C SER A 45 -2.43 17.78 -10.75
N ASN A 46 -1.19 18.18 -10.44
CA ASN A 46 -0.69 19.54 -10.69
C ASN A 46 -0.10 19.68 -12.10
N GLU A 47 -0.94 20.14 -13.02
CA GLU A 47 -0.65 20.93 -14.24
C GLU A 47 0.19 20.32 -15.38
N ASN A 48 0.98 19.24 -15.19
CA ASN A 48 1.80 18.62 -16.25
C ASN A 48 1.25 17.29 -16.82
N ASP A 49 0.16 16.76 -16.26
CA ASP A 49 -0.33 15.41 -16.57
C ASP A 49 -1.07 15.28 -17.90
N TRP A 50 -1.62 16.37 -18.44
CA TRP A 50 -2.29 16.35 -19.74
C TRP A 50 -1.34 15.94 -20.88
N GLN A 51 -0.05 16.23 -20.75
CA GLN A 51 0.99 15.86 -21.73
C GLN A 51 1.31 14.36 -21.65
N LEU A 52 1.28 13.79 -20.44
CA LEU A 52 1.46 12.36 -20.21
C LEU A 52 0.27 11.57 -20.77
N LEU A 53 -0.96 12.06 -20.56
CA LEU A 53 -2.17 11.57 -21.19
C LEU A 53 -2.09 11.59 -22.71
N GLU A 54 -1.61 12.70 -23.29
CA GLU A 54 -1.43 12.82 -24.75
C GLU A 54 -0.40 11.82 -25.27
N LEU A 55 0.74 11.67 -24.59
CA LEU A 55 1.78 10.71 -24.96
C LEU A 55 1.29 9.27 -24.85
N ILE A 56 0.52 8.94 -23.82
CA ILE A 56 -0.09 7.61 -23.63
C ILE A 56 -1.11 7.33 -24.74
N LYS A 57 -1.98 8.29 -25.05
CA LYS A 57 -2.95 8.19 -26.15
C LYS A 57 -2.27 8.02 -27.51
N LEU A 58 -1.15 8.73 -27.73
CA LEU A 58 -0.36 8.66 -28.96
C LEU A 58 0.41 7.33 -29.08
N LYS A 59 0.89 6.78 -27.96
CA LYS A 59 1.58 5.48 -27.90
C LYS A 59 0.64 4.28 -28.00
N LEU A 60 -0.61 4.41 -27.56
CA LEU A 60 -1.64 3.37 -27.59
C LEU A 60 -2.50 3.39 -28.87
N ASP A 61 -2.06 4.13 -29.89
CA ASP A 61 -2.57 4.10 -31.26
C ASP A 61 -4.11 4.07 -31.36
N ASN A 62 -4.74 5.04 -30.69
CA ASN A 62 -6.14 5.44 -30.90
C ASN A 62 -7.25 4.48 -30.42
N HIS A 63 -6.96 3.53 -29.54
CA HIS A 63 -8.00 2.68 -28.94
C HIS A 63 -8.18 2.92 -27.43
N ALA A 64 -9.22 3.70 -27.11
CA ALA A 64 -10.03 3.59 -25.89
C ALA A 64 -9.30 3.67 -24.53
N VAL A 65 -8.36 4.60 -24.35
CA VAL A 65 -7.97 5.04 -23.00
C VAL A 65 -8.95 6.14 -22.58
N ASP A 66 -10.03 5.73 -21.92
CA ASP A 66 -10.90 6.68 -21.22
C ASP A 66 -10.24 7.19 -19.93
N ALA A 67 -10.86 8.19 -19.31
CA ALA A 67 -10.34 8.81 -18.10
C ALA A 67 -10.25 7.81 -16.93
N GLU A 68 -11.10 6.79 -16.89
CA GLU A 68 -11.13 5.79 -15.81
C GLU A 68 -9.91 4.87 -15.88
N ILE A 69 -9.54 4.43 -17.09
CA ILE A 69 -8.30 3.64 -17.31
C ILE A 69 -7.06 4.46 -16.93
N TYR A 70 -7.05 5.76 -17.21
CA TYR A 70 -5.96 6.63 -16.80
C TYR A 70 -5.88 6.80 -15.28
N ASP A 71 -7.00 7.11 -14.64
CA ASP A 71 -7.06 7.30 -13.19
C ASP A 71 -6.64 6.02 -12.45
N GLN A 72 -7.04 4.85 -12.97
CA GLN A 72 -6.58 3.56 -12.47
C GLN A 72 -5.08 3.37 -12.66
N PHE A 73 -4.54 3.70 -13.84
CA PHE A 73 -3.10 3.60 -14.11
C PHE A 73 -2.26 4.50 -13.18
N VAL A 74 -2.69 5.75 -12.97
CA VAL A 74 -2.03 6.68 -12.05
C VAL A 74 -2.10 6.15 -10.63
N SER A 75 -3.27 5.67 -10.20
CA SER A 75 -3.45 5.07 -8.89
C SER A 75 -2.53 3.86 -8.69
N ASP A 76 -2.48 2.94 -9.66
CA ASP A 76 -1.64 1.74 -9.60
C ASP A 76 -0.15 2.07 -9.48
N ILE A 77 0.34 3.04 -10.23
CA ILE A 77 1.74 3.50 -10.13
C ILE A 77 2.01 4.12 -8.76
N CYS A 78 1.13 5.00 -8.28
CA CYS A 78 1.31 5.69 -7.00
C CYS A 78 1.30 4.69 -5.84
N TYR A 79 0.39 3.72 -5.86
CA TYR A 79 0.32 2.64 -4.88
C TYR A 79 1.50 1.69 -4.97
N SER A 80 1.96 1.36 -6.18
CA SER A 80 3.17 0.54 -6.37
C SER A 80 4.41 1.24 -5.80
N GLN A 81 4.57 2.53 -6.07
CA GLN A 81 5.67 3.33 -5.53
C GLN A 81 5.60 3.41 -4.00
N ALA A 82 4.43 3.73 -3.44
CA ALA A 82 4.22 3.76 -1.99
C ALA A 82 4.52 2.39 -1.35
N ARG A 83 4.17 1.27 -1.99
CA ARG A 83 4.50 -0.07 -1.49
C ARG A 83 6.01 -0.32 -1.46
N GLU A 84 6.76 0.06 -2.49
CA GLU A 84 8.22 -0.07 -2.49
C GLU A 84 8.88 0.82 -1.43
N GLU A 85 8.42 2.07 -1.28
CA GLU A 85 8.91 2.97 -0.22
C GLU A 85 8.57 2.42 1.17
N SER A 86 7.40 1.82 1.35
CA SER A 86 7.04 1.16 2.63
C SER A 86 7.97 0.00 2.95
N LYS A 87 8.41 -0.77 1.94
CA LYS A 87 9.36 -1.87 2.18
C LYS A 87 10.65 -1.29 2.75
N ALA A 88 11.19 -0.22 2.17
CA ALA A 88 12.40 0.44 2.68
C ALA A 88 12.21 1.08 4.07
N GLN A 89 11.04 1.68 4.32
CA GLN A 89 10.71 2.36 5.57
C GLN A 89 10.53 1.38 6.74
N PHE A 90 9.93 0.22 6.49
CA PHE A 90 9.59 -0.78 7.51
C PHE A 90 10.51 -2.01 7.49
N SER A 91 11.52 -2.10 6.59
CA SER A 91 12.56 -3.14 6.60
C SER A 91 13.69 -2.89 7.60
N ASN A 92 13.73 -1.72 8.24
CA ASN A 92 14.73 -1.35 9.26
C ASN A 92 14.21 -1.51 10.70
N VAL A 93 13.12 -2.27 10.91
CA VAL A 93 12.56 -2.60 12.23
C VAL A 93 12.52 -4.11 12.42
#